data_AF-A0A2A4GAF5-F1
#
_entry.id   AF-A0A2A4GAF5-F1
#
_cell.length_a   1.000
_cell.length_b   1.000
_cell.length_c   1.000
_cell.angle_alpha   90.00
_cell.angle_beta   90.00
_cell.angle_gamma   90.00
#
_symmetry.space_group_name_H-M   'P 1'
#
loop_
_entity.id
_entity.type
_entity.pdbx_description
1 polymer ?
#
loop_
_entity_poly.entity_id
_entity_poly.type
_entity_poly.pdbx_seq_one_letter_code
_entity_poly.pdbx_strand_id
1 'polypeptide(L)'
;MMDIEGIIKLDSKDFGYIGERLKEIRLELIEIDDISDKRFSEFSLTKLSDKLQIDRNTLVNVERGMSTVNSIKIILYYYTLGYNPIWILLPDNEFVPKRSLIENMAYKDDLQKKFLEMESQMIEAMNEFKSSL
;
A
#
# COMPACT_ATOMS: atom_id res chain seq x y z
N MET A 1 9.24 -21.85 -15.30
CA MET A 1 8.99 -21.40 -13.91
C MET A 1 10.18 -20.56 -13.53
N MET A 2 9.99 -19.28 -13.19
CA MET A 2 11.10 -18.36 -12.92
C MET A 2 11.66 -18.66 -11.53
N ASP A 3 12.96 -18.94 -11.45
CA ASP A 3 13.67 -19.22 -10.20
C ASP A 3 14.17 -17.92 -9.54
N ILE A 4 14.52 -18.00 -8.26
CA ILE A 4 15.01 -16.85 -7.48
C ILE A 4 16.29 -16.27 -8.12
N GLU A 5 17.11 -17.12 -8.75
CA GLU A 5 18.30 -16.69 -9.48
C GLU A 5 17.97 -15.92 -10.78
N GLY A 6 16.87 -16.27 -11.45
CA GLY A 6 16.35 -15.54 -12.60
C GLY A 6 15.82 -14.15 -12.24
N ILE A 7 15.27 -13.97 -11.04
CA ILE A 7 14.85 -12.65 -10.52
C ILE A 7 16.06 -11.74 -10.28
N ILE A 8 17.18 -12.31 -9.82
CA ILE A 8 18.43 -11.56 -9.54
C ILE A 8 19.16 -11.17 -10.83
N LYS A 9 18.95 -11.90 -11.94
CA LYS A 9 19.58 -11.66 -13.25
C LYS A 9 18.78 -10.72 -14.17
N LEU A 10 17.58 -10.30 -13.78
CA LEU A 10 16.81 -9.29 -14.52
C LEU A 10 17.54 -7.94 -14.47
N ASP A 11 17.70 -7.33 -15.63
CA ASP A 11 18.49 -6.12 -15.78
C ASP A 11 17.79 -4.96 -15.05
N SER A 12 18.52 -3.94 -14.60
CA SER A 12 17.93 -2.80 -13.86
C SER A 12 16.77 -2.10 -14.60
N LYS A 13 16.72 -2.25 -15.93
CA LYS A 13 15.61 -1.82 -16.79
C LYS A 13 14.29 -2.53 -16.52
N ASP A 14 14.32 -3.77 -16.07
CA ASP A 14 13.11 -4.59 -15.89
C ASP A 14 12.38 -4.26 -14.60
N PHE A 15 13.01 -3.55 -13.65
CA PHE A 15 12.41 -3.14 -12.37
C PHE A 15 12.03 -1.65 -12.30
N GLY A 16 12.11 -0.91 -13.42
CA GLY A 16 11.75 0.52 -13.46
C GLY A 16 10.34 0.80 -12.92
N TYR A 17 9.39 -0.12 -13.18
CA TYR A 17 8.02 0.00 -12.69
C TYR A 17 7.91 -0.04 -11.15
N ILE A 18 8.84 -0.71 -10.46
CA ILE A 18 8.88 -0.72 -8.98
C ILE A 18 9.16 0.69 -8.49
N GLY A 19 10.19 1.35 -9.06
CA GLY A 19 10.55 2.72 -8.70
C GLY A 19 9.39 3.69 -8.89
N GLU A 20 8.72 3.64 -10.05
CA GLU A 20 7.56 4.49 -10.34
C GLU A 20 6.40 4.24 -9.37
N ARG A 21 6.12 2.98 -9.01
CA ARG A 21 5.07 2.65 -8.03
C ARG A 21 5.41 3.12 -6.61
N LEU A 22 6.67 3.03 -6.21
CA LEU A 22 7.13 3.56 -4.92
C LEU A 22 6.97 5.09 -4.85
N LYS A 23 7.27 5.77 -5.95
CA LYS A 23 7.04 7.21 -6.10
C LYS A 23 5.55 7.54 -6.09
N GLU A 24 4.73 6.76 -6.79
CA GLU A 24 3.27 6.93 -6.81
C GLU A 24 2.68 6.86 -5.41
N ILE A 25 3.09 5.85 -4.61
CA ILE A 25 2.68 5.72 -3.22
C ILE A 25 3.14 6.93 -2.39
N ARG A 26 4.39 7.40 -2.56
CA ARG A 26 4.88 8.57 -1.83
C ARG A 26 4.03 9.82 -2.12
N LEU A 27 3.72 10.06 -3.39
CA LEU A 27 2.92 11.22 -3.80
C LEU A 27 1.49 11.12 -3.26
N GLU A 28 0.87 9.94 -3.32
CA GLU A 28 -0.45 9.68 -2.70
C GLU A 28 -0.43 10.01 -1.21
N LEU A 29 0.61 9.57 -0.49
CA LEU A 29 0.79 9.85 0.94
C LEU A 29 0.97 11.35 1.24
N ILE A 30 1.68 12.10 0.38
CA ILE A 30 1.80 13.56 0.51
C ILE A 30 0.43 14.23 0.32
N GLU A 31 -0.36 13.80 -0.66
CA GLU A 31 -1.66 14.41 -0.96
C GLU A 31 -2.63 14.26 0.22
N ILE A 32 -2.65 13.09 0.87
CA ILE A 32 -3.53 12.83 2.02
C ILE A 32 -2.99 13.37 3.35
N ASP A 33 -1.74 13.83 3.41
CA ASP A 33 -1.14 14.37 4.64
C ASP A 33 -1.81 15.69 5.05
N ASP A 34 -2.30 15.79 6.28
CA ASP A 34 -3.09 16.94 6.75
C ASP A 34 -2.20 18.12 7.20
N ILE A 35 -1.45 18.66 6.23
CA ILE A 35 -0.58 19.83 6.42
C ILE A 35 -0.82 20.88 5.33
N SER A 36 -0.72 22.15 5.71
CA SER A 36 -0.95 23.27 4.78
C SER A 36 0.16 23.40 3.72
N ASP A 37 1.40 23.07 4.06
CA ASP A 37 2.53 23.13 3.14
C ASP A 37 3.17 21.75 2.97
N LYS A 38 2.82 21.10 1.85
CA LYS A 38 3.23 19.74 1.48
C LYS A 38 4.74 19.53 1.42
N ARG A 39 5.55 20.61 1.33
CA ARG A 39 7.02 20.52 1.39
C ARG A 39 7.52 19.98 2.72
N PHE A 40 6.74 20.15 3.78
CA PHE A 40 7.07 19.67 5.13
C PHE A 40 6.43 18.33 5.47
N SER A 41 5.82 17.66 4.49
CA SER A 41 5.23 16.34 4.69
C SER A 41 6.26 15.35 5.22
N GLU A 42 5.82 14.46 6.11
CA GLU A 42 6.61 13.31 6.55
C GLU A 42 6.97 12.37 5.39
N PHE A 43 6.25 12.48 4.27
CA PHE A 43 6.47 11.75 3.04
C PHE A 43 7.22 12.58 1.98
N SER A 44 7.66 13.81 2.31
CA SER A 44 8.60 14.55 1.46
C SER A 44 9.90 13.77 1.31
N LEU A 45 10.62 13.97 0.19
CA LEU A 45 11.90 13.28 -0.07
C LEU A 45 12.87 13.40 1.10
N THR A 46 12.96 14.59 1.71
CA THR A 46 13.88 14.86 2.83
C THR A 46 13.45 14.11 4.10
N LYS A 47 12.19 14.26 4.53
CA LYS A 47 11.71 13.62 5.76
C LYS A 47 11.70 12.10 5.66
N LEU A 48 11.28 11.58 4.51
CA LEU A 48 11.25 10.15 4.27
C LEU A 48 12.68 9.57 4.19
N SER A 49 13.63 10.27 3.56
CA SER A 49 15.03 9.82 3.52
C SER A 49 15.64 9.76 4.92
N ASP A 50 15.37 10.78 5.75
CA ASP A 50 15.83 10.82 7.15
C ASP A 50 15.22 9.68 7.97
N LYS A 51 13.89 9.48 7.85
CA LYS A 51 13.15 8.42 8.56
C LYS A 51 13.65 7.03 8.19
N LEU A 52 13.94 6.82 6.91
CA LEU A 52 14.46 5.55 6.41
C LEU A 52 15.98 5.43 6.55
N GLN A 53 16.68 6.43 7.09
CA GLN A 53 18.15 6.44 7.22
C GLN A 53 18.83 6.08 5.88
N ILE A 54 18.40 6.71 4.79
CA ILE A 54 19.01 6.61 3.46
C ILE A 54 19.32 8.01 2.93
N ASP A 55 20.34 8.13 2.07
CA ASP A 55 20.62 9.41 1.44
C ASP A 55 19.45 9.85 0.52
N ARG A 56 19.19 11.16 0.46
CA ARG A 56 18.10 11.70 -0.36
C ARG A 56 18.27 11.36 -1.84
N ASN A 57 19.49 11.36 -2.39
CA ASN A 57 19.72 10.95 -3.77
C ASN A 57 19.52 9.45 -3.96
N THR A 58 19.78 8.66 -2.93
CA THR A 58 19.46 7.22 -2.94
C THR A 58 17.96 7.00 -3.07
N LEU A 59 17.13 7.73 -2.32
CA LEU A 59 15.67 7.67 -2.47
C LEU A 59 15.22 8.08 -3.88
N VAL A 60 15.76 9.17 -4.42
CA VAL A 60 15.48 9.59 -5.82
C VAL A 60 15.89 8.52 -6.83
N ASN A 61 17.02 7.84 -6.60
CA ASN A 61 17.49 6.78 -7.48
C ASN A 61 16.62 5.52 -7.38
N VAL A 62 16.11 5.18 -6.19
CA VAL A 62 15.11 4.12 -6.02
C VAL A 62 13.85 4.43 -6.83
N GLU A 63 13.34 5.67 -6.73
CA GLU A 63 12.15 6.08 -7.49
C GLU A 63 12.36 6.09 -9.01
N ARG A 64 13.62 6.04 -9.47
CA ARG A 64 14.00 5.87 -10.88
C ARG A 64 14.34 4.41 -11.24
N GLY A 65 14.15 3.46 -10.33
CA GLY A 65 14.39 2.03 -10.54
C GLY A 65 15.85 1.57 -10.39
N MET A 66 16.74 2.39 -9.83
CA MET A 66 18.19 2.13 -9.85
C MET A 66 18.76 1.45 -8.59
N SER A 67 17.95 1.08 -7.58
CA SER A 67 18.47 0.46 -6.34
C SER A 67 17.55 -0.59 -5.72
N THR A 68 17.88 -1.87 -5.92
CA THR A 68 17.06 -3.01 -5.47
C THR A 68 16.98 -3.15 -3.94
N VAL A 69 18.09 -2.98 -3.22
CA VAL A 69 18.12 -3.16 -1.76
C VAL A 69 17.29 -2.08 -1.04
N ASN A 70 17.44 -0.82 -1.43
CA ASN A 70 16.67 0.27 -0.82
C ASN A 70 15.19 0.24 -1.24
N SER A 71 14.88 -0.29 -2.43
CA SER A 71 13.50 -0.57 -2.83
C SER A 71 12.81 -1.51 -1.84
N ILE A 72 13.48 -2.60 -1.42
CA ILE A 72 12.92 -3.52 -0.41
C ILE A 72 12.63 -2.80 0.90
N LYS A 73 13.55 -1.94 1.38
CA LYS A 73 13.36 -1.16 2.62
C LYS A 73 12.12 -0.27 2.54
N ILE A 74 11.91 0.40 1.40
CA ILE A 74 10.76 1.28 1.19
C ILE A 74 9.46 0.45 1.04
N ILE A 75 9.49 -0.68 0.34
CA ILE A 75 8.35 -1.61 0.23
C ILE A 75 7.90 -2.07 1.61
N LEU A 76 8.83 -2.49 2.46
CA LEU A 76 8.52 -2.90 3.84
C LEU A 76 7.94 -1.75 4.66
N TYR A 77 8.46 -0.52 4.49
CA TYR A 77 7.88 0.64 5.15
C TYR A 77 6.45 0.94 4.67
N TYR A 78 6.18 0.90 3.37
CA TYR A 78 4.83 1.12 2.85
C TYR A 78 3.86 -0.01 3.22
N TYR A 79 4.36 -1.23 3.42
CA TYR A 79 3.57 -2.32 3.96
C TYR A 79 3.00 -1.98 5.33
N THR A 80 3.80 -1.38 6.23
CA THR A 80 3.31 -0.95 7.55
C THR A 80 2.29 0.20 7.46
N LEU A 81 2.20 0.88 6.32
CA LEU A 81 1.18 1.88 6.01
C LEU A 81 -0.03 1.30 5.26
N GLY A 82 -0.11 -0.03 5.14
CA GLY A 82 -1.22 -0.75 4.52
C GLY A 82 -1.16 -0.86 2.99
N TYR A 83 -0.02 -0.61 2.35
CA TYR A 83 0.16 -0.87 0.92
C TYR A 83 0.50 -2.33 0.67
N ASN A 84 -0.04 -2.90 -0.41
CA ASN A 84 0.19 -4.29 -0.78
C ASN A 84 1.55 -4.46 -1.49
N PRO A 85 2.51 -5.22 -0.94
CA PRO A 85 3.82 -5.42 -1.57
C PRO A 85 3.71 -6.12 -2.93
N ILE A 86 2.71 -7.00 -3.10
CA ILE A 86 2.48 -7.72 -4.36
C ILE A 86 2.07 -6.76 -5.48
N TRP A 87 1.29 -5.72 -5.14
CA TRP A 87 0.92 -4.68 -6.11
C TRP A 87 2.14 -3.90 -6.60
N ILE A 88 3.13 -3.70 -5.74
CA ILE A 88 4.37 -3.02 -6.09
C ILE A 88 5.26 -3.92 -6.96
N LEU A 89 5.38 -5.21 -6.61
CA LEU A 89 6.36 -6.12 -7.19
C LEU A 89 5.95 -6.77 -8.52
N LEU A 90 4.66 -6.98 -8.79
CA LEU A 90 4.21 -7.68 -10.01
C LEU A 90 4.15 -6.76 -11.23
N PRO A 91 4.83 -7.03 -12.36
CA PRO A 91 4.73 -6.19 -13.56
C PRO A 91 3.28 -5.92 -13.98
N ASP A 92 2.47 -6.99 -14.06
CA ASP A 92 1.04 -6.92 -14.35
C ASP A 92 0.23 -6.98 -13.05
N ASN A 93 -0.16 -5.81 -12.52
CA ASN A 93 -0.82 -5.68 -11.22
C ASN A 93 -2.29 -5.21 -11.30
N GLU A 94 -2.90 -5.22 -12.49
CA GLU A 94 -4.26 -4.69 -12.74
C GLU A 94 -5.32 -5.29 -11.80
N PHE A 95 -5.20 -6.58 -11.47
CA PHE A 95 -6.13 -7.30 -10.59
C PHE A 95 -5.65 -7.39 -9.14
N VAL A 96 -4.52 -6.75 -8.80
CA VAL A 96 -3.97 -6.76 -7.45
C VAL A 96 -4.46 -5.50 -6.73
N PRO A 97 -5.04 -5.61 -5.52
CA PRO A 97 -5.43 -4.41 -4.78
C PRO A 97 -4.19 -3.67 -4.28
N LYS A 98 -4.12 -2.35 -4.53
CA LYS A 98 -3.01 -1.46 -4.11
C LYS A 98 -2.85 -1.37 -2.59
N ARG A 99 -3.96 -1.42 -1.86
CA ARG A 99 -4.00 -1.46 -0.39
C ARG A 99 -4.27 -2.89 0.09
N SER A 100 -3.53 -3.33 1.11
CA SER A 100 -3.80 -4.62 1.76
C SER A 100 -5.04 -4.49 2.64
N LEU A 101 -6.12 -5.17 2.29
CA LEU A 101 -7.32 -5.27 3.12
C LEU A 101 -7.10 -6.09 4.40
N ILE A 102 -6.00 -6.84 4.46
CA ILE A 102 -5.80 -7.97 5.38
C ILE A 102 -5.16 -7.54 6.71
N GLU A 103 -4.32 -6.51 6.75
CA GLU A 103 -3.65 -6.10 8.01
C GLU A 103 -4.45 -5.11 8.87
N ASN A 104 -5.56 -4.58 8.36
CA ASN A 104 -6.54 -3.84 9.18
C ASN A 104 -7.53 -4.78 9.91
N MET A 105 -7.23 -6.07 10.05
CA MET A 105 -8.08 -7.00 10.83
C MET A 105 -8.17 -6.61 12.31
N ALA A 106 -7.11 -6.02 12.89
CA ALA A 106 -7.15 -5.55 14.28
C ALA A 106 -8.14 -4.41 14.54
N TYR A 107 -8.59 -3.70 13.49
CA TYR A 107 -9.56 -2.60 13.58
C TYR A 107 -10.96 -2.98 13.07
N LYS A 108 -11.20 -4.25 12.70
CA LYS A 108 -12.46 -4.70 12.08
C LYS A 108 -13.39 -5.51 12.97
N ASP A 109 -13.02 -5.91 14.19
CA ASP A 109 -13.96 -6.60 15.08
C ASP A 109 -15.24 -5.78 15.31
N ASP A 110 -15.10 -4.47 15.50
CA ASP A 110 -16.23 -3.54 15.63
C ASP A 110 -17.04 -3.38 14.33
N LEU A 111 -16.39 -3.49 13.17
CA LEU A 111 -17.03 -3.33 11.86
C LEU A 111 -17.78 -4.60 11.45
N GLN A 112 -17.20 -5.77 11.73
CA GLN A 112 -17.85 -7.06 11.58
C GLN A 112 -19.02 -7.20 12.54
N LYS A 113 -18.87 -6.75 13.79
CA LYS A 113 -19.96 -6.70 14.76
C LYS A 113 -21.11 -5.81 14.28
N LYS A 114 -20.82 -4.59 13.81
CA LYS A 114 -21.83 -3.68 13.23
C LYS A 114 -22.51 -4.25 11.98
N PHE A 115 -21.76 -4.97 11.15
CA PHE A 115 -22.33 -5.64 9.98
C PHE A 115 -23.31 -6.76 10.39
N LEU A 116 -22.95 -7.59 11.36
CA LEU A 116 -23.82 -8.65 11.88
C LEU A 116 -25.06 -8.09 12.58
N GLU A 117 -24.93 -6.97 13.31
CA GLU A 117 -26.06 -6.26 13.92
C GLU A 117 -27.03 -5.74 12.85
N MET A 118 -26.51 -5.14 11.77
CA MET A 118 -27.31 -4.67 10.63
C MET A 118 -28.02 -5.83 9.92
N GLU A 119 -27.32 -6.94 9.69
CA GLU A 119 -27.88 -8.14 9.05
C GLU A 119 -29.04 -8.73 9.88
N SER A 120 -28.86 -8.81 11.21
CA SER A 120 -29.91 -9.26 12.12
C SER A 120 -31.15 -8.37 12.05
N GLN A 121 -30.97 -7.04 12.04
CA GLN A 121 -32.08 -6.08 11.94
C GLN A 121 -32.82 -6.20 10.60
N MET A 122 -32.11 -6.42 9.50
CA MET A 122 -32.73 -6.62 8.19
C MET A 122 -33.56 -7.91 8.15
N ILE A 123 -33.05 -9.00 8.73
CA ILE A 123 -33.77 -10.27 8.79
C ILE A 123 -35.03 -10.15 9.64
N GLU A 124 -34.94 -9.49 10.79
CA GLU A 124 -36.07 -9.25 11.69
C GLU A 124 -37.16 -8.42 11.01
N ALA A 125 -36.81 -7.27 10.44
CA ALA A 125 -37.74 -6.43 9.69
C ALA A 125 -38.40 -7.17 8.51
N MET A 126 -37.64 -8.03 7.82
CA MET A 126 -38.17 -8.83 6.71
C MET A 126 -39.11 -9.93 7.18
N ASN A 127 -38.89 -10.50 8.37
CA ASN A 127 -39.81 -11.46 8.99
C ASN A 127 -41.08 -10.78 9.52
N GLU A 128 -40.97 -9.60 10.14
CA GLU A 128 -42.12 -8.80 10.55
C GLU A 128 -43.00 -8.45 9.34
N PHE A 129 -42.40 -7.97 8.25
CA PHE A 129 -43.13 -7.70 7.01
C PHE A 129 -43.86 -8.95 6.50
N LYS A 130 -43.18 -10.10 6.43
CA LYS A 130 -43.80 -11.37 6.04
C LYS A 130 -44.94 -11.80 6.94
N SER A 131 -44.87 -11.52 8.24
CA SER A 131 -45.94 -11.85 9.20
C SER A 131 -47.15 -10.92 9.12
N SER A 132 -47.01 -9.76 8.48
CA SER A 132 -48.09 -8.78 8.24
C SER A 132 -48.82 -8.99 6.90
N LEU A 133 -48.37 -9.95 6.09
CA LEU A 133 -49.03 -10.47 4.89
C LEU A 133 -49.89 -11.68 5.22
#